data_AF-A0A975C9Z2-F1
#
_entry.id   AF-A0A975C9Z2-F1
#
_cell.length_a   1.000
_cell.length_b   1.000
_cell.length_c   1.000
_cell.angle_alpha   90.00
_cell.angle_beta   90.00
_cell.angle_gamma   90.00
#
_symmetry.space_group_name_H-M   'P 1'
#
loop_
_entity.id
_entity.type
_entity.pdbx_description
1 polymer ?
#
loop_
_entity_poly.entity_id
_entity_poly.type
_entity_poly.pdbx_seq_one_letter_code
_entity_poly.pdbx_strand_id
1 'polypeptide(L)'
;MIGTGIGAGAIMDMVGTGISQTGKTSWIRRYAAWFEIICWILIGCGAFYVLFLVRDGAWRMYDPVAQVSGMLLYATVFYKPFRFFGRMIILLILKPIWFILRLIAKIIQFIVRVIIRILTVLAFPFTALFFFVKKRLFKNSAE
;
A
#
# COMPACT_ATOMS: atom_id res chain seq x y z
N MET A 1 -7.90 26.62 -14.35
CA MET A 1 -7.49 25.48 -15.18
C MET A 1 -5.99 25.22 -15.14
N ILE A 2 -5.11 26.24 -15.12
CA ILE A 2 -3.67 25.99 -14.91
C ILE A 2 -3.39 25.33 -13.54
N GLY A 3 -4.00 25.84 -12.46
CA GLY A 3 -3.83 25.26 -11.12
C GLY A 3 -4.31 23.80 -10.99
N THR A 4 -5.39 23.42 -11.68
CA THR A 4 -5.84 22.02 -11.73
C THR A 4 -4.87 21.13 -12.50
N GLY A 5 -4.23 21.65 -13.55
CA GLY A 5 -3.13 20.98 -14.24
C GLY A 5 -1.90 20.75 -13.35
N ILE A 6 -1.51 21.75 -12.55
CA ILE A 6 -0.41 21.61 -11.58
C ILE A 6 -0.73 20.53 -10.54
N GLY A 7 -1.95 20.58 -9.97
CA GLY A 7 -2.41 19.60 -8.99
C GLY A 7 -2.49 18.18 -9.57
N ALA A 8 -2.97 18.04 -10.80
CA ALA A 8 -2.99 16.77 -11.51
C ALA A 8 -1.57 16.21 -11.71
N GLY A 9 -0.61 17.05 -12.14
CA GLY A 9 0.80 16.67 -12.26
C GLY A 9 1.40 16.22 -10.93
N ALA A 10 1.08 16.93 -9.84
CA ALA A 10 1.53 16.57 -8.49
C ALA A 10 0.99 15.23 -8.02
N ILE A 11 -0.31 14.96 -8.21
CA ILE A 11 -0.93 13.70 -7.84
C ILE A 11 -0.32 12.54 -8.65
N MET A 12 -0.13 12.73 -9.95
CA MET A 12 0.50 11.73 -10.81
C MET A 12 1.95 11.42 -10.39
N ASP A 13 2.76 12.44 -10.08
CA ASP A 13 4.14 12.22 -9.61
C ASP A 13 4.17 11.55 -8.23
N MET A 14 3.22 11.86 -7.34
CA MET A 14 3.09 11.18 -6.04
C MET A 14 2.71 9.71 -6.19
N VAL A 15 1.75 9.39 -7.05
CA VAL A 15 1.33 8.01 -7.34
C VAL A 15 2.47 7.24 -7.99
N GLY A 16 3.13 7.83 -9.00
CA GLY A 16 4.30 7.25 -9.64
C GLY A 16 5.47 7.03 -8.67
N THR A 17 5.74 7.99 -7.79
CA THR A 17 6.77 7.87 -6.75
C THR A 17 6.41 6.77 -5.75
N GLY A 18 5.15 6.69 -5.31
CA GLY A 18 4.66 5.63 -4.43
C GLY A 18 4.82 4.25 -5.04
N ILE A 19 4.44 4.08 -6.31
CA ILE A 19 4.64 2.83 -7.07
C ILE A 19 6.13 2.51 -7.20
N SER A 20 6.98 3.49 -7.50
CA SER A 20 8.43 3.29 -7.68
C SER A 20 9.16 2.87 -6.40
N GLN A 21 8.73 3.38 -5.23
CA GLN A 21 9.30 3.01 -3.94
C GLN A 21 8.76 1.68 -3.42
N THR A 22 7.75 1.13 -4.08
CA THR A 22 7.17 -0.16 -3.72
C THR A 22 8.00 -1.29 -4.32
N GLY A 23 8.45 -2.24 -3.48
CA GLY A 23 9.42 -3.27 -3.85
C GLY A 23 9.02 -4.11 -5.08
N LYS A 24 10.02 -4.52 -5.89
CA LYS A 24 9.84 -5.22 -7.18
C LYS A 24 8.94 -6.47 -7.10
N THR A 25 8.86 -7.12 -5.95
CA THR A 25 8.09 -8.36 -5.70
C THR A 25 6.72 -8.12 -5.05
N SER A 26 6.35 -6.88 -4.77
CA SER A 26 5.10 -6.56 -4.08
C SER A 26 3.89 -6.65 -5.01
N TRP A 27 2.76 -7.09 -4.46
CA TRP A 27 1.46 -7.13 -5.13
C TRP A 27 1.06 -5.78 -5.73
N ILE A 28 1.44 -4.69 -5.07
CA ILE A 28 1.15 -3.31 -5.47
C ILE A 28 1.73 -2.99 -6.85
N ARG A 29 2.91 -3.50 -7.22
CA ARG A 29 3.49 -3.27 -8.54
C ARG A 29 2.74 -4.01 -9.66
N ARG A 30 2.12 -5.16 -9.34
CA ARG A 30 1.31 -5.92 -10.30
C ARG A 30 0.01 -5.20 -10.66
N TYR A 31 -0.57 -4.47 -9.71
CA TYR A 31 -1.77 -3.66 -9.91
C TYR A 31 -1.46 -2.18 -10.18
N ALA A 32 -0.19 -1.80 -10.32
CA ALA A 32 0.23 -0.41 -10.53
C ALA A 32 -0.47 0.25 -11.73
N ALA A 33 -0.58 -0.47 -12.85
CA ALA A 33 -1.28 0.00 -14.03
C ALA A 33 -2.76 0.32 -13.75
N TRP A 34 -3.45 -0.53 -12.98
CA TRP A 34 -4.83 -0.28 -12.57
C TRP A 34 -4.95 0.94 -11.66
N PHE A 35 -4.04 1.09 -10.70
CA PHE A 35 -4.01 2.27 -9.83
C PHE A 35 -3.77 3.56 -10.61
N GLU A 36 -2.88 3.53 -11.60
CA GLU A 36 -2.61 4.69 -12.45
C GLU A 36 -3.83 5.06 -13.30
N ILE A 37 -4.52 4.07 -13.90
CA ILE A 37 -5.77 4.28 -14.65
C ILE A 37 -6.84 4.91 -13.76
N ILE A 38 -7.04 4.38 -12.54
CA ILE A 38 -8.00 4.94 -11.58
C ILE A 38 -7.63 6.38 -11.22
N CYS A 39 -6.35 6.68 -10.99
CA CYS A 39 -5.91 8.03 -10.69
C CYS A 39 -6.18 8.99 -11.86
N TRP A 40 -5.94 8.58 -13.11
CA TRP A 40 -6.28 9.38 -14.28
C TRP A 40 -7.78 9.67 -14.37
N ILE A 41 -8.63 8.68 -14.11
CA ILE A 41 -10.09 8.86 -14.09
C ILE A 41 -10.49 9.87 -13.00
N LEU A 42 -9.96 9.72 -11.78
CA LEU A 42 -10.25 10.64 -10.68
C LEU A 42 -9.77 12.06 -10.95
N ILE A 43 -8.59 12.22 -11.54
CA ILE A 43 -8.06 13.52 -11.96
C ILE A 43 -8.95 14.15 -13.03
N GLY A 44 -9.41 13.36 -14.02
CA GLY A 44 -10.34 13.80 -15.04
C GLY A 44 -11.66 14.28 -14.44
N CYS A 45 -12.26 13.49 -13.55
CA CYS A 45 -13.46 13.86 -12.80
C CYS A 45 -13.26 15.12 -11.95
N GLY A 46 -12.13 15.23 -11.24
CA GLY A 46 -11.81 16.38 -10.41
C GLY A 46 -11.61 17.65 -11.24
N ALA A 47 -10.94 17.56 -12.40
CA ALA A 47 -10.79 18.67 -13.32
C ALA A 47 -12.15 19.13 -13.87
N PHE A 48 -13.02 18.18 -14.23
CA PHE A 48 -14.38 18.47 -14.68
C PHE A 48 -15.24 19.09 -13.57
N TYR A 49 -15.10 18.63 -12.33
CA TYR A 49 -15.80 19.22 -11.18
C TYR A 49 -15.39 20.68 -10.94
N VAL A 50 -14.10 21.00 -11.04
CA VAL A 50 -13.64 22.39 -10.93
C VAL A 50 -14.14 23.26 -12.09
N LEU A 51 -14.23 22.71 -13.30
CA LEU A 51 -14.87 23.38 -14.44
C LEU A 51 -16.35 23.68 -14.18
N PHE A 52 -17.06 22.71 -13.61
CA PHE A 52 -18.46 22.86 -13.21
C PHE A 52 -18.62 23.98 -12.17
N LEU A 53 -17.77 24.02 -11.15
CA LEU A 53 -17.88 24.96 -10.03
C LEU A 53 -17.53 26.41 -10.40
N VAL A 54 -16.57 26.62 -11.31
CA VAL A 54 -16.06 27.97 -11.64
C VAL A 54 -16.77 28.59 -12.86
N ARG A 55 -17.30 27.76 -13.77
CA ARG A 55 -17.80 28.20 -15.08
C ARG A 55 -19.05 27.44 -15.55
N ASP A 56 -19.82 26.86 -14.64
CA ASP A 56 -21.06 26.11 -14.93
C ASP A 56 -20.86 24.99 -15.96
N GLY A 57 -19.65 24.46 -16.08
CA GLY A 57 -19.32 23.36 -16.99
C GLY A 57 -19.13 23.79 -18.45
N ALA A 58 -19.08 25.09 -18.75
CA ALA A 58 -18.80 25.57 -20.10
C ALA A 58 -17.35 25.25 -20.51
N TRP A 59 -17.19 24.27 -21.40
CA TRP A 59 -15.88 23.82 -21.88
C TRP A 59 -15.37 24.73 -23.00
N ARG A 60 -14.22 25.40 -22.78
CA ARG A 60 -13.60 26.25 -23.79
C ARG A 60 -12.37 25.56 -24.38
N MET A 61 -12.10 25.83 -25.66
CA MET A 61 -11.00 25.20 -26.40
C MET A 61 -9.61 25.41 -25.76
N TYR A 62 -9.44 26.49 -24.98
CA TYR A 62 -8.19 26.75 -24.26
C TYR A 62 -8.07 26.06 -22.89
N ASP A 63 -9.15 25.48 -22.35
CA ASP A 63 -9.10 24.83 -21.03
C ASP A 63 -8.20 23.58 -21.01
N PRO A 64 -8.23 22.68 -22.03
CA PRO A 64 -7.27 21.59 -22.13
C PRO A 64 -5.83 22.09 -22.25
N VAL A 65 -5.62 23.15 -23.04
CA VAL A 65 -4.30 23.77 -23.23
C VAL A 65 -3.77 24.33 -21.91
N ALA A 66 -4.63 24.98 -21.12
CA ALA A 66 -4.30 25.49 -19.80
C ALA A 66 -3.97 24.36 -18.81
N GLN A 67 -4.68 23.22 -18.90
CA GLN A 67 -4.44 22.07 -18.04
C GLN A 67 -3.11 21.36 -18.38
N VAL A 68 -2.81 21.16 -19.67
CA VAL A 68 -1.52 20.63 -20.13
C VAL A 68 -0.38 21.57 -19.77
N SER A 69 -0.58 22.88 -19.96
CA SER A 69 0.41 23.90 -19.57
C SER A 69 0.67 23.89 -18.06
N GLY A 70 -0.37 23.69 -17.24
CA GLY A 70 -0.23 23.50 -15.79
C GLY A 70 0.57 22.25 -15.41
N MET A 71 0.36 21.14 -16.11
CA MET A 71 1.16 19.92 -15.90
C MET A 71 2.63 20.12 -16.29
N LEU A 72 2.90 20.83 -17.39
CA LEU A 72 4.27 21.16 -17.82
C LEU A 72 4.96 22.12 -16.83
N LEU A 73 4.22 23.11 -16.32
CA LEU A 73 4.71 24.03 -15.29
C LEU A 73 5.06 23.26 -14.00
N TYR A 74 4.24 22.27 -13.64
CA TYR A 74 4.57 21.38 -12.53
C TYR A 74 5.88 20.63 -12.77
N ALA A 75 6.02 19.97 -13.93
CA ALA A 75 7.18 19.15 -14.25
C ALA A 75 8.50 19.94 -14.27
N THR A 76 8.45 21.21 -14.69
CA THR A 76 9.63 22.06 -14.85
C THR A 76 10.02 22.80 -13.57
N VAL A 77 9.04 23.37 -12.85
CA VAL A 77 9.29 24.25 -11.70
C VAL A 77 9.03 23.57 -10.37
N PHE A 78 7.88 22.89 -10.24
CA PHE A 78 7.39 22.39 -8.95
C PHE A 78 7.81 20.96 -8.63
N TYR A 79 8.38 20.23 -9.58
CA TYR A 79 8.82 18.85 -9.40
C TYR A 79 9.80 18.66 -8.23
N LYS A 80 10.85 19.48 -8.17
CA LYS A 80 11.89 19.40 -7.12
C LYS A 80 11.32 19.65 -5.72
N PRO A 81 10.60 20.76 -5.44
CA PRO A 81 10.05 21.00 -4.11
C PRO A 81 9.02 19.96 -3.72
N PHE A 82 8.13 19.53 -4.63
CA PHE A 82 7.14 18.49 -4.31
C PHE A 82 7.78 17.16 -3.94
N ARG A 83 8.84 16.75 -4.63
CA ARG A 83 9.57 15.53 -4.28
C ARG A 83 10.26 15.61 -2.92
N PHE A 84 10.74 16.79 -2.55
CA PHE A 84 11.30 17.01 -1.20
C PHE A 84 10.21 16.84 -0.14
N PHE A 85 9.06 17.51 -0.28
CA PHE A 85 7.94 17.35 0.64
C PHE A 85 7.40 15.92 0.68
N GLY A 86 7.29 15.27 -0.48
CA GLY A 86 6.88 13.86 -0.57
C GLY A 86 7.82 12.94 0.22
N ARG A 87 9.14 13.13 0.11
CA ARG A 87 10.12 12.39 0.92
C ARG A 87 9.98 12.69 2.41
N MET A 88 9.75 13.94 2.79
CA MET A 88 9.52 14.30 4.18
C MET A 88 8.28 13.61 4.74
N ILE A 89 7.16 13.64 4.02
CA ILE A 89 5.91 12.96 4.43
C ILE A 89 6.13 11.45 4.56
N ILE A 90 6.84 10.84 3.61
CA ILE A 90 7.13 9.40 3.67
C ILE A 90 7.96 9.06 4.92
N LEU A 91 8.97 9.87 5.23
CA LEU A 91 9.85 9.64 6.38
C LEU A 91 9.19 9.96 7.72
N LEU A 92 8.42 11.05 7.80
CA LEU A 92 7.85 11.56 9.05
C LEU A 92 6.50 10.95 9.40
N ILE A 93 5.71 10.53 8.42
CA ILE A 93 4.35 10.05 8.63
C ILE A 93 4.25 8.58 8.23
N LEU A 94 4.62 8.25 7.00
CA LEU A 94 4.37 6.91 6.46
C LEU A 94 5.24 5.82 7.13
N LYS A 95 6.55 6.07 7.29
CA LYS A 95 7.47 5.18 8.00
C LYS A 95 7.03 4.87 9.43
N PRO A 96 6.70 5.86 10.28
CA PRO A 96 6.27 5.56 11.65
C PRO A 96 4.95 4.79 11.69
N ILE A 97 3.97 5.13 10.85
CA ILE A 97 2.73 4.35 10.75
C ILE A 97 3.03 2.89 10.37
N TRP A 98 3.89 2.68 9.37
CA TRP A 98 4.25 1.34 8.94
C TRP A 98 5.06 0.56 9.99
N PHE A 99 5.83 1.27 10.82
CA PHE A 99 6.50 0.69 11.98
C PHE A 99 5.48 0.23 13.04
N ILE A 100 4.50 1.06 13.38
CA ILE A 100 3.44 0.74 14.34
C ILE A 100 2.64 -0.49 13.87
N LEU A 101 2.24 -0.53 12.60
CA LEU A 101 1.53 -1.69 12.03
C LEU A 101 2.36 -2.98 12.13
N ARG A 102 3.66 -2.91 11.82
CA ARG A 102 4.55 -4.07 11.97
C ARG A 102 4.73 -4.49 13.42
N LEU A 103 4.79 -3.54 14.35
CA LEU A 103 4.87 -3.82 15.78
C LEU A 103 3.63 -4.60 16.24
N ILE A 104 2.43 -4.12 15.88
CA ILE A 104 1.16 -4.78 16.19
C ILE A 104 1.13 -6.19 15.61
N ALA A 105 1.47 -6.36 14.33
CA ALA A 105 1.50 -7.67 13.71
C ALA A 105 2.49 -8.64 14.39
N LYS A 106 3.66 -8.15 14.83
CA LYS A 106 4.65 -8.94 15.57
C LYS A 106 4.15 -9.34 16.96
N ILE A 107 3.45 -8.45 17.65
CA ILE A 107 2.82 -8.74 18.96
C ILE A 107 1.79 -9.86 18.78
N ILE A 108 0.91 -9.77 17.78
CA ILE A 108 -0.08 -10.82 17.48
C ILE A 108 0.62 -12.15 17.17
N GLN A 109 1.65 -12.15 16.31
CA GLN A 109 2.44 -13.35 16.00
C GLN A 109 3.15 -13.94 17.22
N PHE A 110 3.54 -13.10 18.17
CA PHE A 110 4.15 -13.56 19.41
C PHE A 110 3.10 -14.25 20.29
N ILE A 111 1.93 -13.64 20.50
CA ILE A 111 0.82 -14.21 21.28
C ILE A 111 0.40 -15.58 20.71
N VAL A 112 0.18 -15.67 19.39
CA VAL A 112 -0.20 -16.93 18.74
C VAL A 112 0.85 -18.02 18.94
N ARG A 113 2.14 -17.69 18.80
CA ARG A 113 3.23 -18.66 19.02
C ARG A 113 3.33 -19.13 20.47
N VAL A 114 3.07 -18.24 21.44
CA VAL A 114 3.03 -18.61 22.86
C VAL A 114 1.89 -19.60 23.12
N ILE A 115 0.69 -19.33 22.59
CA ILE A 115 -0.48 -20.21 22.73
C ILE A 115 -0.18 -21.60 22.15
N ILE A 116 0.37 -21.67 20.93
CA ILE A 116 0.73 -22.96 20.30
C ILE A 116 1.77 -23.71 21.14
N ARG A 117 2.78 -23.01 21.70
CA ARG A 117 3.78 -23.65 22.57
C ARG A 117 3.15 -24.23 23.83
N ILE A 118 2.26 -23.50 24.50
CA ILE A 118 1.57 -23.98 25.70
C ILE A 118 0.74 -25.23 25.37
N LEU A 119 -0.05 -25.19 24.29
CA LEU A 119 -0.81 -26.34 23.81
C LEU A 119 0.10 -27.54 23.49
N THR A 120 1.25 -27.31 22.87
CA THR A 120 2.20 -28.38 22.54
C THR A 120 2.81 -29.01 23.78
N VAL A 121 3.18 -28.20 24.79
CA VAL A 121 3.72 -28.69 26.07
C VAL A 121 2.67 -29.49 26.84
N LEU A 122 1.42 -29.05 26.83
CA LEU A 122 0.30 -29.81 27.41
C LEU A 122 -0.01 -31.09 26.61
N ALA A 123 0.15 -31.02 25.29
CA ALA A 123 0.16 -32.09 24.28
C ALA A 123 1.15 -33.25 24.54
N PHE A 124 2.32 -32.88 25.05
CA PHE A 124 3.51 -33.73 25.15
C PHE A 124 3.33 -34.99 26.00
N PRO A 125 2.77 -34.95 27.23
CA PRO A 125 2.60 -36.17 28.03
C PRO A 125 1.65 -37.19 27.36
N PHE A 126 0.60 -36.73 26.66
CA PHE A 126 -0.37 -37.61 26.02
C PHE A 126 0.20 -38.33 24.79
N THR A 127 0.98 -37.63 23.97
CA THR A 127 1.63 -38.23 22.79
C THR A 127 2.73 -39.21 23.19
N ALA A 128 3.48 -38.91 24.26
CA ALA A 128 4.48 -39.82 24.82
C ALA A 128 3.86 -41.13 25.36
N LEU A 129 2.71 -41.02 26.05
CA LEU A 129 1.95 -42.17 26.55
C LEU A 129 1.43 -43.05 25.42
N PHE A 130 0.88 -42.46 24.37
CA PHE A 130 0.37 -43.19 23.21
C PHE A 130 1.48 -43.97 22.48
N PHE A 131 2.67 -43.40 22.36
CA PHE A 131 3.83 -44.08 21.76
C PHE A 131 4.30 -45.28 22.61
N PHE A 132 4.31 -45.14 23.93
CA PHE A 132 4.65 -46.22 24.86
C PHE A 132 3.64 -47.38 24.80
N VAL A 133 2.35 -47.08 24.76
CA VAL A 133 1.27 -48.08 24.67
C VAL A 133 1.28 -48.79 23.32
N LYS A 134 1.44 -48.06 22.20
CA LYS A 134 1.56 -48.64 20.86
C LYS A 134 2.77 -49.56 20.74
N LYS A 135 3.91 -49.19 21.32
CA LYS A 135 5.14 -50.01 21.30
C LYS A 135 4.99 -51.31 22.11
N ARG A 136 4.18 -51.33 23.18
CA ARG A 136 3.85 -52.57 23.90
C ARG A 136 2.85 -53.44 23.15
N LEU A 137 1.81 -52.85 22.55
CA LEU A 137 0.79 -53.60 21.81
C LEU A 137 1.34 -54.30 20.56
N PHE A 138 2.20 -53.64 19.79
CA PHE A 138 2.79 -54.25 18.58
C PHE A 138 3.97 -55.19 18.86
N LYS A 139 4.50 -55.24 20.09
CA LYS A 139 5.57 -56.18 20.47
C LYS A 139 5.03 -57.58 20.82
N ASN A 140 3.80 -57.68 21.33
CA ASN A 140 3.20 -58.95 21.73
C ASN A 140 2.46 -59.71 20.60
N SER A 141 2.43 -59.17 19.38
CA SER A 141 1.83 -59.84 18.21
C SER A 141 2.84 -60.52 17.28
N ALA A 142 4.12 -60.59 17.71
CA ALA A 142 5.22 -61.18 16.95
C ALA A 142 5.90 -62.36 17.67
N GLU A 143 5.30 -62.85 18.77
CA GLU A 143 5.65 -64.13 19.42
C GLU A 143 4.53 -65.15 19.20
#